data_AF-A0A9X8VJG9-F1
#
_entry.id   AF-A0A9X8VJG9-F1
#
_cell.length_a   1.000
_cell.length_b   1.000
_cell.length_c   1.000
_cell.angle_alpha   90.00
_cell.angle_beta   90.00
_cell.angle_gamma   90.00
#
_symmetry.space_group_name_H-M   'P 1'
#
loop_
_entity.id
_entity.type
_entity.pdbx_description
1 polymer ?
#
loop_
_entity_poly.entity_id
_entity_poly.type
_entity_poly.pdbx_seq_one_letter_code
_entity_poly.pdbx_strand_id
1 'polypeptide(L)'
;MTSSSAIPRRPTARIPTSRQNGQATRQAGAAVNNHDIRNLLPANATEWEKNLAQVDAAFMDTPIPLRTLWNPATCPVDLLPYLAWALSVDQWDADWPEEQKREAITSSFYIHQHK
;
A
#
# COMPACT_ATOMS: atom_id res chain seq x y z
N MET A 1 -39.69 56.43 10.74
CA MET A 1 -40.75 55.87 11.61
C MET A 1 -40.93 54.41 11.20
N THR A 2 -40.09 53.52 11.76
CA THR A 2 -40.41 52.58 12.85
C THR A 2 -41.27 51.39 12.42
N SER A 3 -40.77 50.21 12.81
CA SER A 3 -41.41 48.88 12.92
C SER A 3 -41.00 47.89 11.81
N SER A 4 -40.08 46.96 12.10
CA SER A 4 -40.22 45.78 12.98
C SER A 4 -41.10 44.70 12.34
N SER A 5 -40.46 43.67 11.76
CA SER A 5 -41.05 42.36 11.47
C SER A 5 -39.89 41.38 11.23
N ALA A 6 -39.49 40.63 12.26
CA ALA A 6 -39.92 39.25 12.56
C ALA A 6 -39.08 38.20 11.81
N ILE A 7 -38.02 37.72 12.49
CA ILE A 7 -37.20 36.57 12.10
C ILE A 7 -37.97 35.28 12.48
N PRO A 8 -38.32 34.38 11.54
CA PRO A 8 -38.86 33.08 11.90
C PRO A 8 -37.74 32.14 12.38
N ARG A 9 -37.91 31.61 13.59
CA ARG A 9 -37.01 30.66 14.26
C ARG A 9 -36.98 29.34 13.49
N ARG A 10 -35.78 28.87 13.11
CA ARG A 10 -35.57 27.57 12.48
C ARG A 10 -36.01 26.42 13.42
N PRO A 11 -36.76 25.43 12.94
CA PRO A 11 -37.11 24.24 13.71
C PRO A 11 -35.91 23.30 13.86
N THR A 12 -35.70 22.84 15.09
CA THR A 12 -34.66 21.89 15.51
C THR A 12 -34.97 20.49 14.93
N ALA A 13 -34.28 20.08 13.87
CA ALA A 13 -34.38 18.73 13.34
C ALA A 13 -33.58 17.75 14.22
N ARG A 14 -34.30 16.82 14.86
CA ARG A 14 -33.78 15.73 15.69
C ARG A 14 -33.18 14.66 14.78
N ILE A 15 -31.88 14.41 14.92
CA ILE A 15 -31.12 13.38 14.19
C ILE A 15 -31.64 11.98 14.59
N PRO A 16 -32.02 11.11 13.65
CA PRO A 16 -32.30 9.71 13.95
C PRO A 16 -30.99 8.93 14.08
N THR A 17 -30.75 8.36 15.26
CA THR A 17 -29.72 7.36 15.52
C THR A 17 -30.08 6.04 14.82
N SER A 18 -29.64 5.89 13.56
CA SER A 18 -29.71 4.62 12.85
C SER A 18 -28.60 3.69 13.36
N ARG A 19 -29.00 2.70 14.15
CA ARG A 19 -28.20 1.57 14.59
C ARG A 19 -27.94 0.64 13.40
N GLN A 20 -26.84 0.83 12.68
CA GLN A 20 -26.37 -0.17 11.73
C GLN A 20 -25.51 -1.21 12.45
N ASN A 21 -26.14 -2.32 12.82
CA ASN A 21 -25.46 -3.54 13.19
C ASN A 21 -25.39 -4.47 11.98
N GLY A 22 -24.19 -4.90 11.63
CA GLY A 22 -23.96 -6.12 10.86
C GLY A 22 -23.65 -5.91 9.39
N GLN A 23 -22.36 -5.89 9.07
CA GLN A 23 -21.70 -6.80 8.11
C GLN A 23 -20.30 -6.25 7.79
N ALA A 24 -19.36 -6.43 8.71
CA ALA A 24 -17.94 -6.35 8.39
C ALA A 24 -17.53 -7.71 7.81
N THR A 25 -17.61 -7.83 6.49
CA THR A 25 -16.85 -8.83 5.72
C THR A 25 -15.39 -8.78 6.15
N ARG A 26 -14.87 -9.94 6.55
CA ARG A 26 -13.45 -10.19 6.88
C ARG A 26 -12.55 -9.62 5.77
N GLN A 27 -11.99 -8.44 5.96
CA GLN A 27 -10.81 -8.02 5.24
C GLN A 27 -9.60 -8.55 6.01
N ALA A 28 -9.11 -9.71 5.55
CA ALA A 28 -7.77 -10.16 5.81
C ALA A 28 -6.82 -9.31 4.96
N GLY A 29 -6.10 -8.42 5.62
CA GLY A 29 -4.99 -7.64 5.09
C GLY A 29 -4.21 -7.17 6.31
N ALA A 30 -2.98 -7.66 6.46
CA ALA A 30 -2.19 -7.58 7.68
C ALA A 30 -2.20 -6.17 8.29
N ALA A 31 -2.89 -6.03 9.43
CA ALA A 31 -2.67 -4.91 10.32
C ALA A 31 -1.24 -5.04 10.82
N VAL A 32 -0.35 -4.20 10.32
CA VAL A 32 0.95 -3.97 10.95
C VAL A 32 0.65 -3.57 12.39
N ASN A 33 1.05 -4.45 13.30
CA ASN A 33 0.61 -4.37 14.68
C ASN A 33 1.23 -3.11 15.30
N ASN A 34 0.38 -2.17 15.68
CA ASN A 34 0.71 -0.94 16.42
C ASN A 34 1.35 -1.21 17.82
N HIS A 35 1.81 -2.44 18.06
CA HIS A 35 2.45 -2.92 19.27
C HIS A 35 3.96 -2.60 19.28
N ASP A 36 4.60 -2.55 18.11
CA ASP A 36 6.08 -2.47 18.03
C ASP A 36 6.62 -1.04 18.22
N ILE A 37 5.87 -0.01 17.83
CA ILE A 37 6.28 1.40 18.00
C ILE A 37 6.40 1.76 19.49
N ARG A 38 5.57 1.14 20.34
CA ARG A 38 5.65 1.28 21.79
C ARG A 38 6.87 0.61 22.42
N ASN A 39 7.58 -0.24 21.67
CA ASN A 39 8.65 -1.11 22.17
C ASN A 39 10.05 -0.78 21.62
N LEU A 40 10.17 0.10 20.61
CA LEU A 40 11.47 0.50 20.07
C LEU A 40 12.16 1.59 20.92
N LEU A 41 11.38 2.44 21.58
CA LEU A 41 11.91 3.51 22.42
C LEU A 41 12.03 3.05 23.88
N PRO A 42 13.11 3.42 24.59
CA PRO A 42 13.24 3.12 26.01
C PRO A 42 12.17 3.86 26.82
N ALA A 43 11.84 3.36 28.01
CA ALA A 43 10.75 3.90 28.84
C ALA A 43 10.95 5.37 29.27
N ASN A 44 12.20 5.86 29.23
CA ASN A 44 12.56 7.25 29.51
C ASN A 44 12.43 8.19 28.29
N ALA A 45 11.98 7.70 27.14
CA ALA A 45 11.78 8.53 25.96
C ALA A 45 10.70 9.60 26.17
N THR A 46 11.02 10.81 25.72
CA THR A 46 10.17 11.99 25.78
C THR A 46 8.93 11.84 24.89
N GLU A 47 7.90 12.65 25.15
CA GLU A 47 6.67 12.62 24.35
C GLU A 47 6.92 13.00 22.88
N TRP A 48 7.88 13.89 22.62
CA TRP A 48 8.23 14.29 21.26
C TRP A 48 8.90 13.16 20.47
N GLU A 49 9.82 12.42 21.09
CA GLU A 49 10.47 11.25 20.48
C GLU A 49 9.45 10.16 20.14
N LYS A 50 8.47 9.92 21.02
CA LYS A 50 7.37 8.98 20.78
C LYS A 50 6.49 9.43 19.61
N ASN A 51 6.17 10.72 19.53
CA ASN A 51 5.39 11.28 18.42
C ASN A 51 6.15 11.20 17.10
N LEU A 52 7.46 11.47 17.10
CA LEU A 52 8.32 11.35 15.91
C LEU A 52 8.38 9.90 15.43
N ALA A 53 8.60 8.94 16.33
CA ALA A 53 8.63 7.53 16.00
C ALA A 53 7.29 7.02 15.41
N GLN A 54 6.16 7.52 15.92
CA GLN A 54 4.84 7.18 15.39
C GLN A 54 4.65 7.69 13.94
N VAL A 55 5.13 8.90 13.66
CA VAL A 55 5.05 9.50 12.33
C VAL A 55 5.98 8.76 11.36
N ASP A 56 7.22 8.48 11.77
CA ASP A 56 8.20 7.78 10.95
C ASP A 56 7.75 6.34 10.61
N ALA A 57 7.18 5.64 11.59
CA ALA A 57 6.61 4.31 11.37
C ALA A 57 5.49 4.31 10.31
N ALA A 58 4.64 5.33 10.30
CA ALA A 58 3.59 5.47 9.29
C ALA A 58 4.15 5.74 7.89
N PHE A 59 5.29 6.42 7.77
CA PHE A 59 5.98 6.60 6.49
C PHE A 59 6.63 5.30 5.99
N MET A 60 7.26 4.55 6.89
CA MET A 60 7.92 3.29 6.57
C MET A 60 6.96 2.15 6.24
N ASP A 61 5.69 2.23 6.66
CA ASP A 61 4.65 1.23 6.36
C ASP A 61 4.15 1.25 4.89
N THR A 62 4.91 1.86 3.98
CA THR A 62 4.58 1.82 2.55
C THR A 62 4.76 0.38 2.04
N PRO A 63 3.70 -0.30 1.57
CA PRO A 63 3.83 -1.67 1.10
C PRO A 63 4.55 -1.66 -0.25
N ILE A 64 5.84 -2.00 -0.24
CA ILE A 64 6.64 -2.19 -1.45
C ILE A 64 6.66 -3.70 -1.73
N PRO A 65 5.89 -4.22 -2.70
CA PRO A 65 5.82 -5.64 -3.00
C PRO A 65 7.06 -6.10 -3.80
N LEU A 66 8.24 -5.97 -3.21
CA LEU A 66 9.53 -6.35 -3.81
C LEU A 66 9.52 -7.81 -4.30
N ARG A 67 8.88 -8.69 -3.52
CA ARG A 67 8.81 -10.12 -3.84
C ARG A 67 7.93 -10.42 -5.06
N THR A 68 6.92 -9.59 -5.29
CA THR A 68 6.04 -9.68 -6.46
C THR A 68 6.75 -9.15 -7.71
N LEU A 69 7.62 -8.14 -7.54
CA LEU A 69 8.43 -7.55 -8.61
C LEU A 69 9.47 -8.53 -9.16
N TRP A 70 10.12 -9.30 -8.28
CA TRP A 70 11.15 -10.27 -8.66
C TRP A 70 10.59 -11.58 -9.24
N ASN A 71 9.27 -11.78 -9.19
CA ASN A 71 8.61 -12.96 -9.72
C ASN A 71 8.15 -12.71 -11.18
N PRO A 72 8.72 -13.42 -12.16
CA PRO A 72 8.38 -13.23 -13.57
C PRO A 72 6.95 -13.62 -13.91
N ALA A 73 6.18 -14.28 -13.04
CA ALA A 73 4.76 -14.59 -13.27
C ALA A 73 3.81 -13.50 -12.74
N THR A 74 4.20 -12.78 -11.68
CA THR A 74 3.32 -11.78 -11.02
C THR A 74 3.74 -10.34 -11.28
N CYS A 75 4.90 -10.13 -11.92
CA CYS A 75 5.41 -8.80 -12.22
C CYS A 75 4.56 -8.13 -13.33
N PRO A 76 4.23 -6.82 -13.20
CA PRO A 76 3.56 -6.07 -14.25
C PRO A 76 4.47 -5.91 -15.48
N VAL A 77 3.83 -5.79 -16.65
CA VAL A 77 4.50 -5.84 -17.97
C VAL A 77 5.51 -4.71 -18.15
N ASP A 78 5.18 -3.53 -17.63
CA ASP A 78 6.03 -2.33 -17.70
C ASP A 78 7.38 -2.53 -16.98
N LEU A 79 7.44 -3.46 -16.02
CA LEU A 79 8.63 -3.72 -15.22
C LEU A 79 9.42 -4.96 -15.68
N LEU A 80 8.86 -5.76 -16.61
CA LEU A 80 9.55 -6.89 -17.22
C LEU A 80 10.91 -6.54 -17.87
N PRO A 81 11.08 -5.42 -18.62
CA PRO A 81 12.40 -5.11 -19.20
C PRO A 81 13.46 -4.83 -18.14
N TYR A 82 13.08 -4.26 -17.00
CA TYR A 82 14.02 -4.04 -15.89
C TYR A 82 14.43 -5.36 -15.24
N LEU A 83 13.50 -6.31 -15.13
CA LEU A 83 13.79 -7.66 -14.63
C LEU A 83 14.71 -8.42 -15.61
N ALA A 84 14.47 -8.30 -16.91
CA ALA A 84 15.32 -8.88 -17.94
C ALA A 84 16.75 -8.33 -17.88
N TRP A 85 16.90 -7.02 -17.67
CA TRP A 85 18.22 -6.41 -17.46
C TRP A 85 18.91 -6.93 -16.20
N ALA A 86 18.19 -7.03 -15.08
CA ALA A 86 18.73 -7.52 -13.82
C ALA A 86 19.17 -9.00 -13.88
N LEU A 87 18.57 -9.79 -14.77
CA LEU A 87 18.90 -11.19 -15.03
C LEU A 87 19.83 -11.38 -16.24
N SER A 88 20.36 -10.30 -16.80
CA SER A 88 21.28 -10.31 -17.95
C SER A 88 20.74 -11.10 -19.14
N VAL A 89 19.49 -10.86 -19.52
CA VAL A 89 18.90 -11.49 -20.72
C VAL A 89 19.51 -10.85 -21.98
N ASP A 90 20.23 -11.64 -22.76
CA ASP A 90 20.92 -11.16 -23.97
C ASP A 90 19.98 -10.77 -25.11
N GLN A 91 18.82 -11.43 -25.23
CA GLN A 91 17.87 -11.19 -26.31
C GLN A 91 16.54 -10.67 -25.76
N TRP A 92 16.27 -9.38 -26.01
CA TRP A 92 15.07 -8.70 -25.55
C TRP A 92 14.48 -7.81 -26.63
N ASP A 93 13.16 -7.90 -26.82
CA ASP A 93 12.41 -7.09 -27.77
C ASP A 93 11.15 -6.52 -27.09
N ALA A 94 10.88 -5.24 -27.33
CA ALA A 94 9.74 -4.53 -26.77
C ALA A 94 8.41 -4.95 -27.42
N ASP A 95 8.44 -5.44 -28.65
CA ASP A 95 7.25 -5.83 -29.40
C ASP A 95 6.80 -7.28 -29.12
N TRP A 96 7.56 -8.04 -28.33
CA TRP A 96 7.19 -9.41 -27.98
C TRP A 96 5.93 -9.47 -27.11
N PRO A 97 5.08 -10.49 -27.30
CA PRO A 97 3.97 -10.78 -26.41
C PRO A 97 4.48 -11.07 -24.99
N GLU A 98 3.65 -10.75 -24.00
CA GLU A 98 3.99 -10.88 -22.58
C GLU A 98 4.46 -12.28 -22.21
N GLU A 99 3.85 -13.31 -22.79
CA GLU A 99 4.19 -14.71 -22.54
C GLU A 99 5.62 -15.04 -22.97
N GLN A 100 6.03 -14.61 -24.17
CA GLN A 100 7.40 -14.80 -24.67
C GLN A 100 8.42 -14.02 -23.84
N LYS A 101 8.08 -12.81 -23.38
CA LYS A 101 8.93 -12.03 -22.48
C LYS A 101 9.16 -12.76 -21.14
N ARG A 102 8.12 -13.35 -20.57
CA ARG A 102 8.22 -14.12 -19.32
C ARG A 102 8.99 -15.42 -19.50
N GLU A 103 8.83 -16.09 -20.65
CA GLU A 103 9.59 -17.29 -21.00
C GLU A 103 11.08 -16.99 -21.20
N ALA A 104 11.43 -15.89 -21.87
CA ALA A 104 12.81 -15.44 -22.05
C ALA A 104 13.51 -15.17 -20.70
N ILE A 105 12.80 -14.55 -19.75
CA ILE A 105 13.31 -14.31 -18.39
C ILE A 105 13.47 -15.62 -17.60
N THR A 106 12.54 -16.56 -17.74
CA THR A 106 12.61 -17.84 -17.01
C THR A 106 13.72 -18.74 -17.58
N SER A 107 13.90 -18.74 -18.90
CA SER A 107 14.94 -19.52 -19.58
C SER A 107 16.34 -18.96 -19.38
N SER A 108 16.52 -17.64 -19.19
CA SER A 108 17.84 -17.06 -18.92
C SER A 108 18.48 -17.61 -17.64
N PHE A 109 17.68 -17.88 -16.60
CA PHE A 109 18.16 -18.55 -15.38
C PHE A 109 18.72 -19.94 -15.69
N TYR A 110 18.01 -20.72 -16.52
CA TYR A 110 18.44 -22.06 -16.92
C TYR A 110 19.73 -22.02 -17.76
N ILE A 111 19.84 -21.07 -18.70
CA ILE A 111 21.01 -20.89 -19.57
C ILE A 111 22.25 -20.55 -18.73
N HIS A 112 22.13 -19.63 -17.77
CA HIS A 112 23.25 -19.28 -16.88
C HIS A 112 23.63 -20.40 -15.92
N GLN A 113 22.69 -21.25 -15.52
CA GLN A 113 22.97 -22.39 -14.65
C GLN A 113 23.73 -23.52 -15.37
N HIS A 114 23.54 -23.69 -16.69
CA HIS A 114 24.09 -24.80 -17.47
C HIS A 114 25.31 -24.43 -18.32
N LYS A 115 25.88 -23.25 -18.08
CA LYS A 115 27.07 -22.74 -18.76
C LYS A 115 28.29 -22.81 -17.85
#